data_AF-A0ABD5VJC8-F1
#
_entry.id   AF-A0ABD5VJC8-F1
#
_cell.length_a   1.000
_cell.length_b   1.000
_cell.length_c   1.000
_cell.angle_alpha   90.00
_cell.angle_beta   90.00
_cell.angle_gamma   90.00
#
_symmetry.space_group_name_H-M   'P 1'
#
loop_
_entity.id
_entity.type
_entity.pdbx_description
1 polymer ?
#
loop_
_entity_poly.entity_id
_entity_poly.type
_entity_poly.pdbx_seq_one_letter_code
_entity_poly.pdbx_strand_id
1 'polypeptide(L)'
;MSDHDHTDDGNGSESVHDEPRVREGHLSGDDLTAYVCTNGHATFPGHQRCPECGESQDAELDLSETRAEVVTWTTSTATPPGVREPNHLAIVEFDLDAALEASHDFTAGTVQGPVRTLAQLTTGDVESGDVVEPTYVEELREPGAGIREPDSQSWDGYRFEPVES
;
A
#
# COMPACT_ATOMS: atom_id res chain seq x y z
N MET A 1 46.03 3.38 64.40
CA MET A 1 44.78 2.86 63.84
C MET A 1 44.56 3.63 62.57
N SER A 2 45.04 3.06 61.47
CA SER A 2 45.01 3.65 60.14
C SER A 2 44.35 2.59 59.28
N ASP A 3 43.15 2.91 58.81
CA ASP A 3 42.31 2.00 58.06
C ASP A 3 41.99 2.62 56.69
N HIS A 4 42.39 1.85 55.67
CA HIS A 4 41.73 1.57 54.39
C HIS A 4 41.44 2.75 53.46
N ASP A 5 42.18 2.94 52.35
CA ASP A 5 42.27 2.15 51.09
C ASP A 5 41.12 2.43 50.10
N HIS A 6 41.50 2.61 48.83
CA HIS A 6 40.73 2.92 47.61
C HIS A 6 39.42 2.11 47.50
N THR A 7 38.34 2.63 46.88
CA THR A 7 38.22 2.81 45.42
C THR A 7 37.19 3.87 45.00
N ASP A 8 37.51 4.53 43.89
CA ASP A 8 36.67 5.46 43.13
C ASP A 8 35.77 4.64 42.18
N ASP A 9 34.50 4.47 42.54
CA ASP A 9 33.50 3.83 41.67
C ASP A 9 32.81 4.90 40.81
N GLY A 10 33.39 5.14 39.63
CA GLY A 10 32.70 5.79 38.53
C GLY A 10 31.57 4.88 38.02
N ASN A 11 30.32 5.31 38.21
CA ASN A 11 29.19 4.77 37.44
C ASN A 11 28.32 5.92 36.93
N GLY A 12 28.86 6.65 35.95
CA GLY A 12 28.11 7.61 35.16
C GLY A 12 27.24 6.85 34.17
N SER A 13 25.95 6.71 34.51
CA SER A 13 24.80 6.59 33.62
C SER A 13 25.13 6.12 32.20
N GLU A 14 25.05 4.81 31.97
CA GLU A 14 24.96 4.23 30.64
C GLU A 14 23.81 4.91 29.89
N SER A 15 24.18 5.71 28.88
CA SER A 15 23.28 6.15 27.83
C SER A 15 22.72 4.90 27.18
N VAL A 16 21.44 4.65 27.45
CA VAL A 16 20.64 3.67 26.71
C VAL A 16 20.73 4.07 25.25
N HIS A 17 21.62 3.40 24.52
CA HIS A 17 21.63 3.45 23.08
C HIS A 17 20.28 2.89 22.64
N ASP A 18 19.41 3.80 22.21
CA ASP A 18 18.20 3.48 21.46
C ASP A 18 18.70 2.81 20.17
N GLU A 19 18.85 1.48 20.22
CA GLU A 19 19.10 0.71 19.02
C GLU A 19 17.94 1.01 18.07
N PRO A 20 18.21 1.42 16.81
CA PRO A 20 17.15 1.69 15.87
C PRO A 20 16.35 0.40 15.72
N ARG A 21 15.09 0.42 16.18
CA ARG A 21 14.13 -0.64 15.89
C ARG A 21 14.11 -0.77 14.36
N VAL A 22 14.70 -1.85 13.85
CA VAL A 22 14.61 -2.22 12.46
C VAL A 22 13.10 -2.37 12.19
N ARG A 23 12.52 -1.40 11.47
CA ARG A 23 11.11 -1.43 11.08
C ARG A 23 10.99 -2.43 9.95
N GLU A 24 10.93 -3.71 10.28
CA GLU A 24 10.62 -4.75 9.31
C GLU A 24 9.13 -4.65 8.94
N GLY A 25 8.87 -4.47 7.64
CA GLY A 25 7.55 -4.18 7.06
C GLY A 25 7.53 -2.82 6.36
N HIS A 26 8.06 -2.77 5.13
CA HIS A 26 7.74 -1.66 4.22
C HIS A 26 6.29 -1.85 3.80
N LEU A 27 5.38 -1.06 4.37
CA LEU A 27 3.97 -1.01 3.94
C LEU A 27 3.88 -0.18 2.64
N SER A 28 4.62 -0.61 1.63
CA SER A 28 4.58 -0.05 0.27
C SER A 28 3.20 -0.30 -0.31
N GLY A 29 2.53 0.75 -0.79
CA GLY A 29 1.27 0.61 -1.54
C GLY A 29 1.49 0.21 -3.00
N ASP A 30 2.73 0.02 -3.41
CA ASP A 30 3.17 -0.24 -4.78
C ASP A 30 2.86 -1.68 -5.25
N ASP A 31 2.80 -2.64 -4.33
CA ASP A 31 2.59 -4.06 -4.67
C ASP A 31 1.11 -4.46 -4.83
N LEU A 32 0.17 -3.51 -4.67
CA LEU A 32 -1.28 -3.78 -4.67
C LEU A 32 -1.71 -4.82 -3.60
N THR A 33 -1.04 -4.82 -2.45
CA THR A 33 -1.30 -5.73 -1.34
C THR A 33 -2.19 -5.09 -0.28
N ALA A 34 -3.33 -5.72 0.05
CA ALA A 34 -4.15 -5.34 1.19
C ALA A 34 -3.64 -5.96 2.49
N TYR A 35 -3.83 -5.25 3.59
CA TYR A 35 -3.40 -5.68 4.92
C TYR A 35 -4.61 -6.06 5.77
N VAL A 36 -4.55 -7.24 6.39
CA VAL A 36 -5.67 -7.86 7.08
C VAL A 36 -5.34 -8.05 8.56
N CYS A 37 -6.24 -7.62 9.44
CA CYS A 37 -6.10 -7.90 10.88
C CYS A 37 -6.69 -9.27 11.25
N THR A 38 -6.40 -9.72 12.47
CA THR A 38 -6.92 -10.99 13.01
C THR A 38 -8.46 -11.07 13.09
N ASN A 39 -9.15 -9.93 13.07
CA ASN A 39 -10.61 -9.86 13.01
C ASN A 39 -11.16 -9.84 11.57
N GLY A 40 -10.30 -9.88 10.55
CA GLY A 40 -10.70 -9.96 9.15
C GLY A 40 -10.85 -8.62 8.43
N HIS A 41 -10.64 -7.47 9.07
CA HIS A 41 -10.74 -6.19 8.37
C HIS A 41 -9.54 -5.98 7.43
N ALA A 42 -9.81 -5.85 6.14
CA ALA A 42 -8.82 -5.52 5.12
C ALA A 42 -8.71 -4.02 4.90
N THR A 43 -7.49 -3.53 4.68
CA THR A 43 -7.24 -2.13 4.34
C THR A 43 -6.20 -1.99 3.26
N PHE A 44 -6.40 -0.99 2.40
CA PHE A 44 -5.41 -0.53 1.44
C PHE A 44 -5.42 1.01 1.39
N PRO A 45 -4.26 1.69 1.40
CA PRO A 45 -2.93 1.15 1.67
C PRO A 45 -2.78 0.56 3.08
N GLY A 46 -1.69 -0.15 3.35
CA GLY A 46 -1.43 -0.79 4.63
C GLY A 46 -1.34 0.16 5.81
N HIS A 47 -1.90 -0.25 6.95
CA HIS A 47 -1.76 0.44 8.23
C HIS A 47 -1.14 -0.49 9.27
N GLN A 48 -0.28 0.02 10.15
CA GLN A 48 0.30 -0.78 11.25
C GLN A 48 -0.74 -1.28 12.26
N ARG A 49 -1.86 -0.56 12.35
CA ARG A 49 -2.98 -0.84 13.24
C ARG A 49 -4.24 -0.68 12.43
N CYS A 50 -5.11 -1.69 12.53
CA CYS A 50 -6.40 -1.69 11.89
C CYS A 50 -7.19 -0.44 12.31
N PRO A 51 -7.62 0.42 11.37
CA PRO A 51 -8.35 1.63 11.71
C PRO A 51 -9.73 1.33 12.32
N GLU A 52 -10.31 0.16 12.04
CA GLU A 52 -11.63 -0.23 12.54
C GLU A 52 -11.60 -0.79 13.96
N CYS A 53 -10.60 -1.62 14.31
CA CYS A 53 -10.57 -2.32 15.61
C CYS A 53 -9.28 -2.14 16.42
N GLY A 54 -8.25 -1.48 15.88
CA GLY A 54 -7.00 -1.21 16.58
C GLY A 54 -6.03 -2.38 16.71
N GLU A 55 -6.38 -3.57 16.21
CA GLU A 55 -5.49 -4.74 16.19
C GLU A 55 -4.33 -4.57 15.19
N SER A 56 -3.25 -5.32 15.37
CA SER A 56 -2.18 -5.40 14.35
C SER A 56 -2.73 -5.94 13.02
N GLN A 57 -2.18 -5.46 11.91
CA GLN A 57 -2.41 -6.01 10.58
C GLN A 57 -1.13 -6.67 10.10
N ASP A 58 -1.03 -7.98 10.34
CA ASP A 58 0.18 -8.76 10.06
C ASP A 58 -0.01 -9.73 8.89
N ALA A 59 -1.25 -9.87 8.38
CA ALA A 59 -1.54 -10.71 7.23
C ALA A 59 -1.69 -9.84 5.96
N GLU A 60 -1.27 -10.40 4.83
CA GLU A 60 -1.23 -9.73 3.53
C GLU A 60 -2.08 -10.50 2.54
N LEU A 61 -2.92 -9.78 1.79
CA LEU A 61 -3.76 -10.32 0.72
C LEU A 61 -3.34 -9.64 -0.58
N ASP A 62 -2.75 -10.41 -1.49
CA ASP A 62 -2.36 -9.94 -2.82
C ASP A 62 -3.61 -9.66 -3.69
N LEU A 63 -3.68 -8.47 -4.27
CA LEU A 63 -4.76 -8.06 -5.17
C LEU A 63 -4.27 -7.85 -6.61
N SER A 64 -3.00 -8.09 -6.91
CA SER A 64 -2.39 -7.82 -8.22
C SER A 64 -3.06 -8.56 -9.39
N GLU A 65 -3.64 -9.73 -9.12
CA GLU A 65 -4.42 -10.51 -10.09
C GLU A 65 -5.95 -10.39 -9.88
N THR A 66 -6.38 -9.55 -8.94
CA THR A 66 -7.80 -9.41 -8.56
C THR A 66 -8.46 -8.29 -9.34
N ARG A 67 -9.61 -8.59 -9.94
CA ARG A 67 -10.44 -7.60 -10.64
C ARG A 67 -11.11 -6.63 -9.67
N ALA A 68 -11.37 -5.43 -10.17
CA ALA A 68 -12.04 -4.39 -9.41
C ALA A 68 -13.17 -3.74 -10.22
N GLU A 69 -14.21 -3.26 -9.55
CA GLU A 69 -15.29 -2.48 -10.13
C GLU A 69 -14.99 -0.98 -10.01
N VAL A 70 -15.24 -0.21 -11.08
CA VAL A 70 -15.15 1.25 -11.08
C VAL A 70 -16.30 1.82 -10.24
N VAL A 71 -15.97 2.39 -9.08
CA VAL A 71 -16.96 3.08 -8.24
C VAL A 71 -17.29 4.46 -8.83
N THR A 72 -16.25 5.21 -9.20
CA THR A 72 -16.40 6.53 -9.84
C THR A 72 -15.12 6.88 -10.59
N TRP A 73 -15.21 7.77 -11.58
CA TRP A 73 -14.08 8.10 -12.45
C TRP A 73 -14.06 9.59 -12.83
N THR A 74 -12.90 10.03 -13.31
CA THR A 74 -12.69 11.36 -13.87
C THR A 74 -11.53 11.37 -14.86
N THR A 75 -11.46 12.41 -15.69
CA THR A 75 -10.34 12.64 -16.60
C THR A 75 -9.70 13.98 -16.29
N SER A 76 -8.41 13.97 -15.95
CA SER A 76 -7.59 15.17 -15.83
C SER A 76 -6.91 15.47 -17.15
N THR A 77 -7.24 16.64 -17.72
CA THR A 77 -6.68 17.13 -19.00
C THR A 77 -5.58 18.17 -18.81
N ALA A 78 -5.26 18.53 -17.57
CA ALA A 78 -4.19 19.47 -17.24
C ALA A 78 -3.33 18.84 -16.15
N THR A 79 -2.37 18.04 -16.59
CA THR A 79 -1.63 17.13 -15.70
C THR A 79 -0.31 17.74 -15.24
N PRO A 80 0.18 17.41 -14.03
CA PRO A 80 1.51 17.82 -13.60
C PRO A 80 2.61 17.24 -14.52
N PRO A 81 3.78 17.89 -14.61
CA PRO A 81 4.90 17.37 -15.38
C PRO A 81 5.25 15.92 -15.03
N GLY A 82 5.51 15.13 -16.07
CA GLY A 82 5.82 13.69 -15.97
C GLY A 82 4.59 12.77 -15.88
N VAL A 83 3.40 13.32 -15.65
CA VAL A 83 2.15 12.55 -15.68
C VAL A 83 1.60 12.55 -17.11
N ARG A 84 1.08 11.40 -17.57
CA ARG A 84 0.47 11.25 -18.90
C ARG A 84 -0.75 12.14 -19.04
N GLU A 85 -0.92 12.81 -20.18
CA GLU A 85 -2.09 13.64 -20.49
C GLU A 85 -2.83 13.10 -21.73
N PRO A 86 -4.16 12.91 -21.68
CA PRO A 86 -5.01 12.97 -20.49
C PRO A 86 -4.69 11.87 -19.47
N ASN A 87 -4.91 12.16 -18.18
CA ASN A 87 -4.80 11.17 -17.10
C ASN A 87 -6.21 10.73 -16.66
N HIS A 88 -6.58 9.50 -17.00
CA HIS A 88 -7.84 8.89 -16.59
C HIS A 88 -7.67 8.25 -15.22
N LEU A 89 -8.54 8.63 -14.29
CA LEU A 89 -8.46 8.24 -12.89
C LEU A 89 -9.79 7.65 -12.43
N ALA A 90 -9.73 6.63 -11.59
CA ALA A 90 -10.91 6.02 -10.99
C ALA A 90 -10.69 5.69 -9.52
N ILE A 91 -11.77 5.64 -8.75
CA ILE A 91 -11.81 4.87 -7.51
C ILE A 91 -12.34 3.49 -7.89
N VAL A 92 -11.59 2.45 -7.59
CA VAL A 92 -11.98 1.06 -7.86
C VAL A 92 -12.17 0.30 -6.56
N GLU A 93 -13.08 -0.67 -6.54
CA GLU A 93 -13.34 -1.58 -5.42
C GLU A 93 -13.04 -3.01 -5.83
N PHE A 94 -12.19 -3.71 -5.09
CA PHE A 94 -11.80 -5.08 -5.42
C PHE A 94 -12.87 -6.11 -5.05
N ASP A 95 -12.99 -7.15 -5.87
CA ASP A 95 -13.73 -8.35 -5.51
C ASP A 95 -12.91 -9.20 -4.52
N LEU A 96 -13.18 -9.02 -3.23
CA LEU A 96 -12.47 -9.76 -2.19
C LEU A 96 -12.81 -11.24 -2.18
N ASP A 97 -14.00 -11.65 -2.60
CA ASP A 97 -14.32 -13.07 -2.66
C ASP A 97 -13.41 -13.75 -3.68
N ALA A 98 -13.24 -13.15 -4.86
CA ALA A 98 -12.31 -13.63 -5.87
C ALA A 98 -10.84 -13.64 -5.38
N ALA A 99 -10.40 -12.60 -4.68
CA ALA A 99 -9.06 -12.54 -4.09
C ALA A 99 -8.82 -13.68 -3.07
N LEU A 100 -9.82 -13.95 -2.22
CA LEU A 100 -9.75 -15.01 -1.22
C LEU A 100 -9.77 -16.41 -1.84
N GLU A 101 -10.49 -16.60 -2.95
CA GLU A 101 -10.47 -17.86 -3.70
C GLU A 101 -9.11 -18.13 -4.35
N ALA A 102 -8.42 -17.08 -4.80
CA ALA A 102 -7.06 -17.17 -5.33
C ALA A 102 -6.00 -17.36 -4.23
N SER A 103 -6.25 -16.84 -3.03
CA SER A 103 -5.34 -16.97 -1.90
C SER A 103 -5.37 -18.36 -1.25
N HIS A 104 -4.22 -18.82 -0.78
CA HIS A 104 -4.09 -20.02 0.03
C HIS A 104 -4.09 -19.76 1.55
N ASP A 105 -3.94 -18.49 1.95
CA ASP A 105 -3.71 -18.10 3.34
C ASP A 105 -4.99 -17.69 4.08
N PHE A 106 -6.07 -17.45 3.33
CA PHE A 106 -7.36 -17.05 3.89
C PHE A 106 -8.46 -18.06 3.58
N THR A 107 -9.54 -17.96 4.35
CA THR A 107 -10.78 -18.71 4.09
C THR A 107 -11.83 -17.76 3.55
N ALA A 108 -12.58 -18.18 2.52
CA ALA A 108 -13.67 -17.37 1.98
C ALA A 108 -14.63 -16.91 3.09
N GLY A 109 -15.00 -15.63 3.07
CA GLY A 109 -15.86 -15.00 4.07
C GLY A 109 -15.19 -14.63 5.41
N THR A 110 -13.87 -14.83 5.57
CA THR A 110 -13.16 -14.37 6.79
C THR A 110 -12.59 -12.96 6.68
N VAL A 111 -12.49 -12.41 5.47
CA VAL A 111 -12.04 -11.05 5.25
C VAL A 111 -13.24 -10.16 4.91
N GLN A 112 -13.21 -8.93 5.40
CA GLN A 112 -14.35 -8.02 5.42
C GLN A 112 -13.97 -6.61 4.97
N GLY A 113 -14.98 -5.90 4.46
CA GLY A 113 -14.94 -4.49 4.12
C GLY A 113 -14.72 -4.25 2.62
N PRO A 114 -15.05 -3.05 2.12
CA PRO A 114 -14.63 -2.67 0.78
C PRO A 114 -13.14 -2.33 0.81
N VAL A 115 -12.35 -2.95 -0.07
CA VAL A 115 -10.99 -2.49 -0.34
C VAL A 115 -11.02 -1.66 -1.60
N ARG A 116 -10.70 -0.38 -1.45
CA ARG A 116 -10.74 0.61 -2.54
C ARG A 116 -9.40 1.28 -2.73
N THR A 117 -9.10 1.65 -3.97
CA THR A 117 -7.90 2.42 -4.29
C THR A 117 -8.15 3.45 -5.39
N LEU A 118 -7.28 4.45 -5.47
CA LEU A 118 -7.20 5.36 -6.60
C LEU A 118 -6.37 4.69 -7.71
N ALA A 119 -7.04 4.39 -8.82
CA ALA A 119 -6.47 3.76 -10.00
C ALA A 119 -6.18 4.78 -11.11
N GLN A 120 -5.07 4.58 -11.83
CA GLN A 120 -4.87 5.20 -13.14
C GLN A 120 -5.36 4.22 -14.22
N LEU A 121 -6.30 4.66 -15.06
CA LEU A 121 -6.86 3.82 -16.12
C LEU A 121 -6.00 3.85 -17.37
N THR A 122 -6.09 2.79 -18.18
CA THR A 122 -5.43 2.71 -19.50
C THR A 122 -6.15 3.55 -20.57
N THR A 123 -7.47 3.72 -20.43
CA THR A 123 -8.36 4.51 -21.31
C THR A 123 -9.37 5.32 -20.49
N GLY A 124 -10.04 6.27 -21.15
CA GLY A 124 -11.18 7.03 -20.61
C GLY A 124 -12.55 6.46 -21.00
N ASP A 125 -12.57 5.38 -21.78
CA ASP A 125 -13.79 4.65 -22.15
C ASP A 125 -14.23 3.74 -20.99
N VAL A 126 -14.71 4.35 -19.90
CA VAL A 126 -15.21 3.65 -18.71
C VAL A 126 -16.45 4.33 -18.14
N GLU A 127 -17.27 3.56 -17.46
CA GLU A 127 -18.40 4.00 -16.67
C GLU A 127 -18.34 3.43 -15.25
N SER A 128 -19.08 4.04 -14.32
CA SER A 128 -19.26 3.45 -12.99
C SER A 128 -19.97 2.09 -13.12
N GLY A 129 -19.43 1.07 -12.46
CA GLY A 129 -19.88 -0.32 -12.54
C GLY A 129 -19.08 -1.18 -13.53
N ASP A 130 -18.22 -0.58 -14.37
CA ASP A 130 -17.36 -1.36 -15.26
C ASP A 130 -16.29 -2.10 -14.46
N VAL A 131 -15.95 -3.30 -14.94
CA VAL A 131 -14.89 -4.11 -14.33
C VAL A 131 -13.56 -3.79 -15.00
N VAL A 132 -12.52 -3.65 -14.19
CA VAL A 132 -11.15 -3.41 -14.62
C VAL A 132 -10.20 -4.42 -13.98
N GLU A 133 -9.07 -4.69 -14.64
CA GLU A 133 -8.00 -5.54 -14.11
C GLU A 133 -6.68 -4.76 -13.97
N PRO A 134 -5.86 -5.05 -12.94
CA PRO A 134 -4.57 -4.40 -12.76
C PRO A 134 -3.56 -4.84 -13.83
N THR A 135 -2.84 -3.88 -14.39
CA THR A 135 -1.71 -4.06 -15.30
C THR A 135 -0.48 -3.40 -14.69
N TYR A 136 0.54 -4.20 -14.35
CA TYR A 136 1.80 -3.66 -13.86
C TYR A 136 2.52 -2.84 -14.95
N VAL A 137 3.11 -1.71 -14.56
CA VAL A 137 3.94 -0.87 -15.41
C VAL A 137 5.19 -0.44 -14.66
N GLU A 138 6.32 -0.40 -15.35
CA GLU A 138 7.61 0.01 -14.76
C GLU A 138 7.65 1.53 -14.44
N GLU A 139 6.80 2.33 -15.09
CA GLU A 139 6.78 3.79 -14.92
C GLU A 139 5.36 4.36 -15.05
N LEU A 140 4.73 4.65 -13.91
CA LEU A 140 3.45 5.37 -13.81
C LEU A 140 3.56 6.84 -14.24
N ARG A 141 4.76 7.41 -14.15
CA ARG A 141 5.10 8.78 -14.54
C ARG A 141 6.59 8.88 -14.85
N GLU A 142 6.98 9.83 -15.69
CA GLU A 142 8.37 10.02 -16.14
C GLU A 142 9.29 10.49 -14.97
N PRO A 143 10.33 9.73 -14.61
CA PRO A 143 11.30 10.15 -13.62
C PRO A 143 12.03 11.43 -14.05
N GLY A 144 12.21 12.38 -13.12
CA GLY A 144 12.94 13.62 -13.37
C GLY A 144 12.18 14.72 -14.14
N ALA A 145 10.99 14.43 -14.69
CA ALA A 145 10.15 15.47 -15.30
C ALA A 145 9.47 16.40 -14.26
N GLY A 146 9.34 15.92 -13.02
CA GLY A 146 8.76 16.67 -11.89
C GLY A 146 9.79 17.26 -10.92
N ILE A 147 9.31 17.75 -9.77
CA ILE A 147 10.16 18.33 -8.71
C ILE A 147 10.81 17.28 -7.78
N ARG A 148 10.45 16.00 -7.93
CA ARG A 148 10.99 14.92 -7.08
C ARG A 148 12.32 14.43 -7.63
N GLU A 149 13.24 14.10 -6.73
CA GLU A 149 14.52 13.50 -7.06
C GLU A 149 14.28 12.08 -7.63
N PRO A 150 14.86 11.70 -8.79
CA PRO A 150 14.54 10.44 -9.46
C PRO A 150 14.74 9.18 -8.61
N ASP A 151 15.78 9.11 -7.79
CA ASP A 151 16.10 7.91 -7.01
C ASP A 151 15.39 7.91 -5.64
N SER A 152 14.56 8.92 -5.35
CA SER A 152 13.87 9.05 -4.05
C SER A 152 12.67 8.13 -3.86
N GLN A 153 12.25 7.41 -4.89
CA GLN A 153 11.09 6.50 -4.84
C GLN A 153 11.10 5.50 -6.01
N SER A 154 10.28 4.45 -5.89
CA SER A 154 9.81 3.66 -7.03
C SER A 154 8.91 4.50 -7.94
N TRP A 155 8.92 4.16 -9.23
CA TRP A 155 8.09 4.80 -10.26
C TRP A 155 7.13 3.82 -10.91
N ASP A 156 7.33 2.54 -10.66
CA ASP A 156 6.46 1.46 -11.08
C ASP A 156 5.19 1.37 -10.23
N GLY A 157 4.28 0.52 -10.68
CA GLY A 157 3.02 0.22 -10.00
C GLY A 157 1.98 -0.25 -11.00
N TYR A 158 0.69 -0.06 -10.67
CA TYR A 158 -0.41 -0.60 -11.46
C TYR A 158 -1.23 0.48 -12.15
N ARG A 159 -1.50 0.24 -13.44
CA ARG A 159 -2.63 0.85 -14.15
C ARG A 159 -3.78 -0.16 -14.20
N PHE A 160 -4.95 0.29 -14.61
CA PHE A 160 -6.13 -0.55 -14.66
C PHE A 160 -6.73 -0.51 -16.06
N GLU A 161 -6.90 -1.68 -16.67
CA GLU A 161 -7.51 -1.83 -17.99
C GLU A 161 -8.94 -2.36 -17.89
N PRO A 162 -9.90 -1.80 -18.65
CA PRO A 162 -11.24 -2.36 -18.72
C PRO A 162 -11.19 -3.78 -19.26
N VAL A 163 -11.86 -4.71 -18.60
CA VAL A 163 -12.08 -6.04 -19.18
C VAL A 163 -13.23 -5.92 -20.17
N GLU A 164 -13.05 -6.43 -21.39
CA GLU A 164 -14.05 -6.29 -22.46
C GLU A 164 -15.45 -6.70 -21.97
N SER A 165 -16.43 -5.81 -22.20
CA SER A 165 -17.85 -6.02 -21.89
C SER A 165 -18.62 -6.66 -23.04
#